data_AF-A0A7X8C3J4-F1
#
_entry.id   AF-A0A7X8C3J4-F1
#
_cell.length_a   1.000
_cell.length_b   1.000
_cell.length_c   1.000
_cell.angle_alpha   90.00
_cell.angle_beta   90.00
_cell.angle_gamma   90.00
#
_symmetry.space_group_name_H-M   'P 1'
#
loop_
_entity.id
_entity.type
_entity.pdbx_description
1 polymer ?
#
loop_
_entity_poly.entity_id
_entity_poly.type
_entity_poly.pdbx_seq_one_letter_code
_entity_poly.pdbx_strand_id
1 'polypeptide(L)'
;YLKEWFYEICQNDKYSYQRTIFFNWIQSAEMSGIPEFEACARTYRNWSKEILNAFKYGYTNGPTEGFNNRVKVLKRVSYGLRSFPGFRNRILHCTN
;
A
#
# COMPACT_ATOMS: atom_id res chain seq x y z
N TYR A 1 18.74 -8.19 7.19
CA TYR A 1 17.98 -9.28 7.84
C TYR A 1 16.49 -8.99 7.88
N LEU A 2 16.00 -7.98 8.62
CA LEU A 2 14.55 -7.70 8.73
C LEU A 2 13.85 -7.48 7.39
N LYS A 3 14.48 -6.76 6.46
CA LYS A 3 13.99 -6.58 5.09
C LYS A 3 13.76 -7.92 4.37
N GLU A 4 14.78 -8.77 4.33
CA GLU A 4 14.72 -10.07 3.65
C GLU A 4 13.69 -11.00 4.31
N TRP A 5 13.63 -11.03 5.64
CA TRP A 5 12.61 -11.79 6.37
C TRP A 5 11.18 -11.33 6.01
N PHE A 6 10.97 -10.02 5.86
CA PHE A 6 9.67 -9.52 5.41
C PHE A 6 9.34 -9.99 3.98
N TYR A 7 10.32 -10.05 3.07
CA TYR A 7 10.12 -10.59 1.72
C TYR A 7 9.71 -12.06 1.73
N GLU A 8 10.30 -12.87 2.60
CA GLU A 8 9.93 -14.29 2.75
C GLU A 8 8.46 -14.45 3.20
N ILE A 9 7.97 -13.56 4.08
CA ILE A 9 6.56 -13.53 4.48
C ILE A 9 5.67 -13.24 3.27
N CYS A 10 6.04 -12.25 2.45
CA CYS A 10 5.27 -11.86 1.27
C CYS A 10 5.24 -12.93 0.18
N GLN A 11 6.28 -13.76 0.07
CA GLN A 11 6.38 -14.82 -0.96
C GLN A 11 5.70 -16.13 -0.56
N ASN A 12 5.25 -16.27 0.69
CA ASN A 12 4.61 -17.50 1.15
C ASN A 12 3.12 -17.54 0.73
N ASP A 13 2.65 -18.65 0.17
CA ASP A 13 1.24 -18.77 -0.27
C ASP A 13 0.26 -19.07 0.87
N LYS A 14 0.74 -19.44 2.06
CA LYS A 14 -0.09 -19.89 3.17
C LYS A 14 -0.41 -18.74 4.12
N TYR A 15 -1.63 -18.20 4.00
CA TYR A 15 -2.11 -17.10 4.84
C TYR A 15 -1.95 -17.33 6.37
N SER A 16 -2.19 -18.55 6.87
CA SER A 16 -2.03 -18.84 8.30
C SER A 16 -0.58 -18.71 8.78
N TYR A 17 0.38 -19.08 7.93
CA TYR A 17 1.80 -18.83 8.18
C TYR A 17 2.09 -17.32 8.14
N GLN A 18 1.70 -16.64 7.06
CA GLN A 18 1.94 -15.20 6.88
C GLN A 18 1.42 -14.38 8.05
N ARG A 19 0.18 -14.65 8.50
CA ARG A 19 -0.44 -13.95 9.64
C ARG A 19 0.38 -14.09 10.91
N THR A 20 0.88 -15.29 11.19
CA THR A 20 1.62 -15.57 12.43
C THR A 20 2.99 -14.91 12.38
N ILE A 21 3.73 -15.11 11.28
CA ILE A 21 5.09 -14.61 11.14
C ILE A 21 5.12 -13.08 10.98
N PHE A 22 4.10 -12.47 10.39
CA PHE A 22 3.96 -11.01 10.32
C PHE A 22 4.01 -10.34 11.69
N PHE A 23 3.31 -10.87 12.70
CA PHE A 23 3.36 -10.30 14.05
C PHE A 23 4.71 -10.53 14.73
N ASN A 24 5.35 -11.68 14.50
CA ASN A 24 6.71 -11.94 15.00
C ASN A 24 7.74 -10.98 14.39
N TRP A 25 7.57 -10.68 13.09
CA TRP A 25 8.39 -9.70 12.40
C TRP A 25 8.18 -8.29 12.94
N ILE A 26 6.93 -7.87 13.18
CA ILE A 26 6.63 -6.56 13.80
C ILE A 26 7.35 -6.44 15.15
N GLN A 27 7.22 -7.42 16.03
CA GLN A 27 7.87 -7.39 17.34
C GLN A 27 9.40 -7.29 17.22
N SER A 28 9.99 -8.05 16.30
CA SER A 28 11.43 -8.03 16.07
C SER A 28 11.91 -6.69 15.47
N ALA A 29 11.12 -6.09 14.60
CA ALA A 29 11.42 -4.79 13.98
C ALA A 29 11.25 -3.63 14.98
N GLU A 30 10.27 -3.70 15.88
CA GLU A 30 10.09 -2.75 17.00
C GLU A 30 11.22 -2.79 18.02
N MET A 31 11.90 -3.92 18.17
CA MET A 31 13.02 -4.11 19.10
C MET A 31 14.40 -4.06 18.40
N SER A 32 14.43 -3.63 17.14
CA SER A 32 15.64 -3.70 16.31
C SER A 32 16.72 -2.69 16.67
N GLY A 33 16.38 -1.63 17.40
CA GLY A 33 17.28 -0.51 17.69
C GLY A 33 17.56 0.38 16.46
N ILE A 34 16.87 0.14 15.34
CA ILE A 34 16.99 0.90 14.10
C ILE A 34 15.74 1.79 13.96
N PRO A 35 15.84 3.11 14.16
CA PRO A 35 14.68 4.00 14.23
C PRO A 35 13.73 3.91 13.03
N GLU A 36 14.27 3.71 11.83
CA GLU A 36 13.52 3.55 10.58
C GLU A 36 12.67 2.28 10.59
N PHE A 37 13.23 1.16 11.06
CA PHE A 37 12.50 -0.10 11.17
C PHE A 37 11.47 -0.06 12.29
N GLU A 38 11.78 0.57 13.41
CA GLU A 38 10.83 0.72 14.51
C GLU A 38 9.63 1.58 14.11
N ALA A 39 9.87 2.71 13.42
CA ALA A 39 8.80 3.55 12.89
C ALA A 39 7.95 2.82 11.83
N CYS A 40 8.60 2.07 10.95
CA CYS A 40 7.93 1.22 9.98
C CYS A 40 7.05 0.16 10.67
N ALA A 41 7.59 -0.55 11.66
CA ALA A 41 6.90 -1.60 12.39
C ALA A 41 5.69 -1.08 13.18
N ARG A 42 5.81 0.10 13.81
CA ARG A 42 4.67 0.78 14.44
C ARG A 42 3.55 1.08 13.43
N THR A 43 3.91 1.55 12.24
CA THR A 43 2.95 1.78 11.17
C THR A 43 2.29 0.47 10.74
N TYR A 44 3.07 -0.60 10.56
CA TYR A 44 2.56 -1.90 10.14
C TYR A 44 1.65 -2.54 11.19
N ARG A 45 1.93 -2.32 12.48
CA ARG A 45 1.05 -2.72 13.58
C ARG A 45 -0.29 -2.00 13.51
N ASN A 46 -0.29 -0.69 13.30
CA ASN A 46 -1.51 0.13 13.20
C ASN A 46 -2.38 -0.27 12.00
N TRP A 47 -1.75 -0.64 10.88
CA TRP A 47 -2.41 -1.04 9.63
C TRP A 47 -2.47 -2.57 9.44
N SER A 48 -2.32 -3.33 10.52
CA SER A 48 -2.17 -4.79 10.46
C SER A 48 -3.38 -5.47 9.83
N LYS A 49 -4.60 -4.95 10.06
CA LYS A 49 -5.82 -5.49 9.48
C LYS A 49 -5.79 -5.43 7.95
N GLU A 50 -5.45 -4.28 7.39
CA GLU A 50 -5.41 -4.02 5.95
C GLU A 50 -4.30 -4.82 5.28
N ILE A 51 -3.11 -4.87 5.90
CA ILE A 51 -1.96 -5.65 5.40
C ILE A 51 -2.29 -7.15 5.39
N LEU A 52 -2.87 -7.68 6.46
CA LEU A 52 -3.29 -9.08 6.51
C LEU A 52 -4.39 -9.40 5.50
N ASN A 53 -5.31 -8.46 5.25
CA ASN A 53 -6.31 -8.63 4.20
C ASN A 53 -5.66 -8.67 2.81
N ALA A 54 -4.62 -7.87 2.56
CA ALA A 54 -3.86 -7.93 1.32
C ALA A 54 -3.24 -9.32 1.10
N PHE A 55 -2.63 -9.93 2.13
CA PHE A 55 -2.12 -11.30 2.06
C PHE A 55 -3.21 -12.34 1.81
N LYS A 56 -4.39 -12.16 2.43
CA LYS A 56 -5.47 -13.14 2.35
C LYS A 56 -6.17 -13.16 0.99
N TYR A 57 -6.41 -11.98 0.42
CA TYR A 57 -7.29 -11.82 -0.73
C TYR A 57 -6.54 -11.53 -2.04
N GLY A 58 -5.23 -11.27 -1.99
CA GLY A 58 -4.41 -11.04 -3.17
C GLY A 58 -4.85 -9.83 -4.02
N TYR A 59 -5.63 -8.90 -3.44
CA TYR A 59 -6.08 -7.73 -4.17
C TYR A 59 -4.89 -6.87 -4.57
N THR A 60 -4.79 -6.58 -5.86
CA THR A 60 -3.76 -5.69 -6.38
C THR A 60 -4.22 -4.25 -6.30
N ASN A 61 -3.31 -3.33 -6.00
CA ASN A 61 -3.57 -1.89 -6.14
C ASN A 61 -3.58 -1.44 -7.61
N GLY A 62 -3.42 -2.36 -8.58
CA GLY A 62 -3.32 -2.07 -10.00
C GLY A 62 -4.46 -1.19 -10.55
N PRO A 63 -5.75 -1.47 -10.26
CA PRO A 63 -6.85 -0.61 -10.67
C PRO A 63 -6.73 0.81 -10.08
N THR A 64 -6.47 0.91 -8.77
CA THR A 64 -6.30 2.18 -8.06
C THR A 64 -5.12 3.00 -8.61
N GLU A 65 -3.99 2.35 -8.88
CA GLU A 65 -2.82 2.95 -9.51
C GLU A 65 -3.11 3.41 -10.94
N GLY A 66 -3.87 2.62 -11.70
CA GLY A 66 -4.34 2.97 -13.04
C GLY A 66 -5.19 4.25 -13.03
N PHE A 67 -6.16 4.35 -12.12
CA PHE A 67 -6.95 5.56 -11.91
C PHE A 67 -6.08 6.76 -11.53
N ASN A 68 -5.18 6.59 -10.55
CA ASN A 68 -4.26 7.65 -10.12
C ASN A 68 -3.37 8.15 -11.26
N ASN A 69 -2.86 7.26 -12.10
CA ASN A 69 -2.05 7.63 -13.27
C ASN A 69 -2.89 8.38 -14.31
N ARG A 70 -4.11 7.94 -14.59
CA ARG A 70 -5.02 8.62 -15.53
C ARG A 70 -5.34 10.05 -15.06
N VAL A 71 -5.61 10.23 -13.77
CA VAL A 71 -5.83 11.56 -13.15
C VAL A 71 -4.56 12.42 -13.26
N LYS A 72 -3.37 11.86 -13.00
CA LYS A 72 -2.09 12.58 -13.15
C LYS A 72 -1.84 13.01 -14.60
N VAL A 73 -2.11 12.15 -15.58
CA VAL A 73 -2.01 12.49 -17.01
C VAL A 73 -2.98 13.60 -17.35
N LEU A 74 -4.25 13.48 -16.94
CA LEU A 74 -5.27 14.51 -17.16
C LEU A 74 -4.84 15.87 -16.59
N LYS A 75 -4.26 15.89 -15.38
CA LYS A 75 -3.73 17.10 -14.75
C LYS A 75 -2.60 17.72 -15.59
N ARG A 76 -1.65 16.92 -16.10
CA ARG A 76 -0.51 17.41 -16.91
C ARG A 76 -0.97 18.03 -18.24
N VAL A 77 -1.94 17.40 -18.92
CA VAL A 77 -2.41 17.88 -20.23
C VAL A 77 -3.41 19.03 -20.15
N SER A 78 -3.87 19.39 -18.94
CA SER A 78 -4.91 20.41 -18.77
C SER A 78 -4.41 21.86 -18.79
N TYR A 79 -3.09 22.11 -18.89
CA TYR A 79 -2.48 23.47 -18.97
C TYR A 79 -3.05 24.50 -17.96
N GLY A 80 -3.36 24.04 -16.74
CA GLY A 80 -4.00 24.84 -15.69
C GLY A 80 -5.47 24.46 -15.46
N LEU A 81 -5.75 23.97 -14.25
CA LEU A 81 -7.12 23.66 -13.82
C LEU A 81 -7.79 24.94 -13.34
N ARG A 82 -8.73 25.47 -14.12
CA ARG A 82 -9.48 26.71 -13.78
C ARG A 82 -10.47 26.51 -12.63
N SER A 83 -10.98 25.29 -12.42
CA SER A 83 -11.88 24.96 -11.31
C SER A 83 -11.84 23.47 -10.97
N PHE A 84 -11.94 23.14 -9.67
CA PHE A 84 -12.02 21.75 -9.22
C PHE A 84 -13.26 21.00 -9.72
N PRO A 85 -14.47 21.61 -9.76
CA PRO A 85 -15.64 20.94 -10.34
C PRO A 85 -15.44 20.53 -11.81
N GLY A 86 -14.81 21.39 -12.62
CA GLY A 86 -14.49 21.06 -14.01
C GLY A 86 -13.49 19.91 -14.13
N PHE A 87 -12.49 19.86 -13.24
CA PHE A 87 -11.54 18.74 -13.18
C PHE A 87 -12.23 17.43 -12.77
N ARG A 88 -13.09 17.47 -11.75
CA ARG A 88 -13.86 16.30 -11.29
C ARG A 88 -14.75 15.75 -12.40
N ASN A 89 -15.45 16.60 -13.14
CA ASN A 89 -16.28 16.16 -14.27
C ASN A 89 -15.46 15.49 -15.37
N ARG A 90 -14.27 16.02 -15.67
CA ARG A 90 -13.34 15.38 -16.63
C ARG A 90 -12.83 14.03 -16.14
N ILE A 91 -12.50 13.91 -14.85
CA ILE A 91 -12.12 12.61 -14.27
C ILE A 91 -13.25 11.61 -14.48
N LEU A 92 -14.46 11.93 -14.01
CA LEU A 92 -15.62 11.04 -14.11
C LEU A 92 -15.94 10.64 -15.54
N HIS A 93 -15.87 11.60 -16.48
CA HIS A 93 -16.11 11.32 -17.89
C HIS A 93 -15.05 10.41 -18.50
N CYS A 94 -13.78 10.58 -18.12
CA CYS A 94 -12.70 9.74 -18.61
C CYS A 94 -12.57 8.41 -17.86
N THR A 95 -13.32 8.16 -16.79
CA THR A 95 -13.24 6.92 -15.99
C THR A 95 -14.45 6.01 -16.13
N ASN A 96 -15.50 6.44 -16.85
CA ASN A 96 -16.56 5.57 -17.37
C ASN A 96 -16.10 4.81 -18.61
#